data_AF-A0A3N1Q9S9-F1
#
_entry.id   AF-A0A3N1Q9S9-F1
#
_cell.length_a   1.000
_cell.length_b   1.000
_cell.length_c   1.000
_cell.angle_alpha   90.00
_cell.angle_beta   90.00
_cell.angle_gamma   90.00
#
_symmetry.space_group_name_H-M   'P 1'
#
loop_
_entity.id
_entity.type
_entity.pdbx_description
1 polymer ?
#
loop_
_entity_poly.entity_id
_entity_poly.type
_entity_poly.pdbx_seq_one_letter_code
_entity_poly.pdbx_strand_id
1 'polypeptide(L)'
;MTTHRQPALVLVVGVAGSGKSTVGRLLAERLGWAYLEADEFHSAADRTKMAAGHPLTDSDRGPWLEAIAAWMEQAVTAGRKAVVACSALKRDYRDKLLAGRPDVLLVYLHGSRELLESRLAARDGHFFPADLLDSQLSVLQEPEPDEHPLVVEIDRSPEAVVTEVLSLMSGEAAVGVPSASGPTGASWRLVRGDQSAVVVQLGGALRDYAVNGRPLLDGFPGGSAITGGRGQLLVPWPNRVGDGRYRFDGRDLQLPLTEVEKGNAIHGLLRWVLWRPLARSDDSVSLGTTLCPQPGYPFLLDVRVEYRLGPEGLRVAVRATNTGTEPAPYGVGQHPYLTVGTDLVDDAVLTVPARHLLRTDDRGLPVGREPVDGTPYDFRAARPVGGLRLDTAFTGLDRPSDGHATVRLAHPSGRRGVDLWLGEGTRYVQVYTGDTLTEPERRRGLAVEPMSCPPDAFRSGTDLTVLRPGATHVLRWGLSPWGYS
;
A
#
# COMPACT_ATOMS: atom_id res chain seq x y z
N MET A 1 -16.16 -28.39 3.16
CA MET A 1 -14.82 -28.53 3.80
C MET A 1 -13.84 -28.96 2.71
N THR A 2 -13.27 -28.00 1.99
CA THR A 2 -12.11 -28.24 1.12
C THR A 2 -10.88 -27.91 1.95
N THR A 3 -10.16 -28.94 2.39
CA THR A 3 -8.85 -28.78 3.01
C THR A 3 -7.92 -28.17 1.96
N HIS A 4 -7.45 -26.94 2.17
CA HIS A 4 -6.39 -26.34 1.34
C HIS A 4 -5.14 -27.22 1.43
N ARG A 5 -4.92 -28.04 0.40
CA ARG A 5 -3.74 -28.87 0.29
C ARG A 5 -2.58 -27.95 -0.12
N GLN A 6 -1.51 -27.93 0.65
CA GLN A 6 -0.31 -27.17 0.28
C GLN A 6 0.22 -27.70 -1.06
N PRO A 7 0.65 -26.83 -1.99
CA PRO A 7 1.20 -27.27 -3.25
C PRO A 7 2.45 -28.13 -3.02
N ALA A 8 2.62 -29.15 -3.86
CA ALA A 8 3.83 -29.97 -3.92
C ALA A 8 4.84 -29.39 -4.91
N LEU A 9 4.37 -28.68 -5.94
CA LEU A 9 5.20 -28.07 -6.97
C LEU A 9 4.79 -26.62 -7.23
N VAL A 10 5.76 -25.77 -7.54
CA VAL A 10 5.52 -24.41 -8.06
C VAL A 10 6.11 -24.32 -9.46
N LEU A 11 5.30 -23.95 -10.44
CA LEU A 11 5.71 -23.70 -11.82
C LEU A 11 5.85 -22.19 -12.04
N VAL A 12 7.08 -21.69 -12.16
CA VAL A 12 7.38 -20.27 -12.40
C VAL A 12 7.54 -20.01 -13.89
N VAL A 13 6.61 -19.27 -14.47
CA VAL A 13 6.50 -19.00 -15.92
C VAL A 13 6.73 -17.52 -16.21
N GLY A 14 7.28 -17.21 -17.38
CA GLY A 14 7.49 -15.85 -17.88
C GLY A 14 8.42 -15.84 -19.09
N VAL A 15 8.50 -14.72 -19.79
CA VAL A 15 9.39 -14.56 -20.97
C VAL A 15 10.85 -14.33 -20.57
N ALA A 16 11.76 -14.33 -21.54
CA ALA A 16 13.17 -13.98 -21.32
C ALA A 16 13.28 -12.58 -20.71
N GLY A 17 14.22 -12.40 -19.77
CA GLY A 17 14.34 -11.14 -19.02
C GLY A 17 13.39 -11.03 -17.81
N SER A 18 12.39 -11.92 -17.68
CA SER A 18 11.43 -11.84 -16.57
C SER A 18 11.99 -12.24 -15.19
N GLY A 19 13.18 -12.83 -15.15
CA GLY A 19 13.83 -13.25 -13.91
C GLY A 19 13.43 -14.64 -13.41
N LYS A 20 12.74 -15.48 -14.21
CA LYS A 20 12.34 -16.86 -13.86
C LYS A 20 13.38 -17.64 -13.06
N SER A 21 14.61 -17.77 -13.58
CA SER A 21 15.64 -18.59 -12.94
C SER A 21 16.12 -17.97 -11.61
N THR A 22 16.17 -16.65 -11.52
CA THR A 22 16.54 -15.94 -10.28
C THR A 22 15.44 -16.10 -9.23
N VAL A 23 14.21 -15.78 -9.58
CA VAL A 23 13.04 -15.90 -8.70
C VAL A 23 12.82 -17.36 -8.29
N GLY A 24 12.92 -18.30 -9.22
CA GLY A 24 12.74 -19.73 -8.96
C GLY A 24 13.78 -20.28 -7.99
N ARG A 25 15.06 -19.91 -8.12
CA ARG A 25 16.12 -20.31 -7.17
C ARG A 25 15.89 -19.73 -5.78
N LEU A 26 15.66 -18.41 -5.71
CA LEU A 26 15.42 -17.72 -4.44
C LEU A 26 14.16 -18.28 -3.74
N LEU A 27 13.09 -18.56 -4.50
CA LEU A 27 11.87 -19.16 -3.97
C LEU A 27 12.13 -20.57 -3.44
N ALA A 28 12.85 -21.41 -4.19
CA ALA A 28 13.23 -22.75 -3.76
C ALA A 28 14.06 -22.72 -2.46
N GLU A 29 15.04 -21.81 -2.38
CA GLU A 29 15.86 -21.59 -1.18
C GLU A 29 15.01 -21.21 0.03
N ARG A 30 14.10 -20.23 -0.12
CA ARG A 30 13.22 -19.78 0.96
C ARG A 30 12.24 -20.87 1.44
N LEU A 31 11.79 -21.73 0.54
CA LEU A 31 10.88 -22.83 0.85
C LEU A 31 11.61 -24.09 1.36
N GLY A 32 12.94 -24.18 1.17
CA GLY A 32 13.70 -25.40 1.38
C GLY A 32 13.35 -26.52 0.39
N TRP A 33 12.96 -26.16 -0.84
CA TRP A 33 12.52 -27.10 -1.89
C TRP A 33 13.60 -27.31 -2.94
N ALA A 34 13.47 -28.37 -3.75
CA ALA A 34 14.37 -28.56 -4.90
C ALA A 34 14.11 -27.49 -5.97
N TYR A 35 15.16 -27.06 -6.67
CA TYR A 35 15.05 -26.19 -7.84
C TYR A 35 15.27 -27.00 -9.12
N LEU A 36 14.47 -26.75 -10.15
CA LEU A 36 14.65 -27.29 -11.49
C LEU A 36 14.64 -26.17 -12.52
N GLU A 37 15.63 -26.19 -13.41
CA GLU A 37 15.67 -25.35 -14.61
C GLU A 37 15.15 -26.15 -15.80
N ALA A 38 13.95 -25.82 -16.31
CA ALA A 38 13.34 -26.56 -17.41
C ALA A 38 14.18 -26.50 -18.69
N ASP A 39 14.95 -25.44 -18.89
CA ASP A 39 15.80 -25.29 -20.08
C ASP A 39 16.90 -26.38 -20.15
N GLU A 40 17.21 -27.09 -19.05
CA GLU A 40 18.15 -28.22 -19.03
C GLU A 40 17.65 -29.45 -19.81
N PHE A 41 16.33 -29.60 -19.98
CA PHE A 41 15.70 -30.71 -20.71
C PHE A 41 15.70 -30.54 -22.24
N HIS A 42 16.15 -29.38 -22.74
CA HIS A 42 16.28 -29.20 -24.19
C HIS A 42 17.28 -30.19 -24.78
N SER A 43 16.97 -30.72 -25.96
CA SER A 43 17.90 -31.58 -26.68
C SER A 43 19.14 -30.79 -27.14
N ALA A 44 20.23 -31.50 -27.48
CA ALA A 44 21.39 -30.84 -28.07
C ALA A 44 21.04 -30.11 -29.39
N ALA A 45 20.09 -30.66 -30.16
CA ALA A 45 19.59 -30.04 -31.38
C ALA A 45 18.83 -28.74 -31.09
N ASP A 46 17.94 -28.72 -30.09
CA ASP A 46 17.19 -27.52 -29.70
C ASP A 46 18.11 -26.41 -29.19
N ARG A 47 19.09 -26.78 -28.35
CA ARG A 47 20.10 -25.83 -27.87
C ARG A 47 20.91 -25.24 -29.02
N THR A 48 21.29 -26.05 -30.00
CA THR A 48 22.00 -25.58 -31.20
C THR A 48 21.13 -24.64 -32.03
N LYS A 49 19.85 -24.97 -32.21
CA LYS A 49 18.88 -24.15 -32.95
C LYS A 49 18.67 -22.79 -32.30
N MET A 50 18.47 -22.75 -30.98
CA MET A 50 18.34 -21.50 -30.22
C MET A 50 19.65 -20.68 -30.20
N ALA A 51 20.80 -21.33 -30.08
CA ALA A 51 22.11 -20.66 -30.14
C ALA A 51 22.37 -20.01 -31.51
N ALA A 52 21.79 -20.57 -32.58
CA ALA A 52 21.80 -19.98 -33.93
C ALA A 52 20.76 -18.86 -34.13
N GLY A 53 20.01 -18.47 -33.09
CA GLY A 53 18.98 -17.42 -33.15
C GLY A 53 17.65 -17.87 -33.76
N HIS A 54 17.47 -19.17 -34.00
CA HIS A 54 16.21 -19.69 -34.54
C HIS A 54 15.26 -20.11 -33.40
N PRO A 55 14.03 -19.58 -33.35
CA PRO A 55 13.06 -19.97 -32.32
C PRO A 55 12.63 -21.43 -32.47
N LEU A 56 12.31 -22.06 -31.35
CA LEU A 56 11.74 -23.41 -31.32
C LEU A 56 10.26 -23.38 -31.74
N THR A 57 9.87 -24.36 -32.53
CA THR A 57 8.48 -24.60 -32.94
C THR A 57 7.74 -25.45 -31.91
N ASP A 58 6.42 -25.57 -32.06
CA ASP A 58 5.58 -26.39 -31.18
C ASP A 58 5.98 -27.88 -31.26
N SER A 59 6.45 -28.35 -32.42
CA SER A 59 6.98 -29.70 -32.60
C SER A 59 8.29 -29.92 -31.86
N ASP A 60 9.16 -28.90 -31.78
CA ASP A 60 10.42 -28.97 -31.02
C ASP A 60 10.14 -28.96 -29.52
N ARG A 61 9.11 -28.21 -29.09
CA ARG A 61 8.71 -28.08 -27.67
C ARG A 61 7.98 -29.30 -27.11
N GLY A 62 7.42 -30.16 -27.96
CA GLY A 62 6.66 -31.35 -27.54
C GLY A 62 7.44 -32.29 -26.62
N PRO A 63 8.56 -32.88 -27.08
CA PRO A 63 9.39 -33.78 -26.26
C PRO A 63 9.94 -33.13 -24.99
N TRP A 64 10.25 -31.82 -25.06
CA TRP A 64 10.72 -31.04 -23.91
C TRP A 64 9.65 -30.93 -22.81
N LEU A 65 8.39 -30.63 -23.17
CA LEU A 65 7.28 -30.58 -22.22
C LEU A 65 6.98 -31.96 -21.61
N GLU A 66 7.07 -33.03 -22.40
CA GLU A 66 6.90 -34.40 -21.92
C GLU A 66 7.97 -34.79 -20.90
N ALA A 67 9.23 -34.43 -21.13
CA ALA A 67 10.32 -34.69 -20.20
C ALA A 67 10.13 -33.97 -18.85
N ILE A 68 9.69 -32.70 -18.88
CA ILE A 68 9.38 -31.93 -17.67
C ILE A 68 8.19 -32.55 -16.93
N ALA A 69 7.11 -32.88 -17.65
CA ALA A 69 5.92 -33.49 -17.06
C ALA A 69 6.25 -34.83 -16.38
N ALA A 70 7.06 -35.67 -17.01
CA ALA A 70 7.53 -36.94 -16.45
C ALA A 70 8.39 -36.72 -15.20
N TRP A 71 9.28 -35.72 -15.20
CA TRP A 71 10.07 -35.38 -14.03
C TRP A 71 9.20 -34.87 -12.87
N MET A 72 8.23 -34.00 -13.15
CA MET A 72 7.29 -33.46 -12.16
C MET A 72 6.50 -34.59 -11.50
N GLU A 73 6.03 -35.55 -12.30
CA GLU A 73 5.34 -36.74 -11.80
C GLU A 73 6.24 -37.58 -10.89
N GLN A 74 7.48 -37.88 -11.31
CA GLN A 74 8.45 -38.59 -10.47
C GLN A 74 8.78 -37.86 -9.17
N ALA A 75 8.86 -36.52 -9.19
CA ALA A 75 9.09 -35.73 -7.99
C ALA A 75 7.92 -35.86 -7.00
N VAL A 76 6.69 -35.75 -7.50
CA VAL A 76 5.47 -35.91 -6.69
C VAL A 76 5.35 -37.33 -6.13
N THR A 77 5.56 -38.37 -6.95
CA THR A 77 5.54 -39.78 -6.49
C THR A 77 6.59 -40.05 -5.42
N ALA A 78 7.75 -39.42 -5.51
CA ALA A 78 8.82 -39.51 -4.51
C ALA A 78 8.59 -38.65 -3.25
N GLY A 79 7.46 -37.92 -3.17
CA GLY A 79 7.17 -36.99 -2.07
C GLY A 79 8.10 -35.77 -2.01
N ARG A 80 8.81 -35.47 -3.11
CA ARG A 80 9.72 -34.32 -3.21
C ARG A 80 8.95 -33.09 -3.65
N LYS A 81 9.17 -31.97 -2.94
CA LYS A 81 8.67 -30.67 -3.33
C LYS A 81 9.69 -29.91 -4.18
N ALA A 82 9.22 -29.18 -5.19
CA ALA A 82 10.12 -28.47 -6.10
C ALA A 82 9.53 -27.19 -6.69
N VAL A 83 10.43 -26.27 -7.06
CA VAL A 83 10.14 -25.09 -7.88
C VAL A 83 10.75 -25.31 -9.26
N VAL A 84 9.94 -25.15 -10.30
CA VAL A 84 10.32 -25.37 -11.70
C VAL A 84 10.24 -24.04 -12.45
N ALA A 85 11.38 -23.50 -12.88
CA ALA A 85 11.40 -22.37 -13.80
C ALA A 85 11.18 -22.87 -15.22
N CYS A 86 10.15 -22.38 -15.92
CA CYS A 86 9.75 -22.92 -17.22
C CYS A 86 9.26 -21.85 -18.20
N SER A 87 9.69 -21.93 -19.46
CA SER A 87 9.21 -21.08 -20.56
C SER A 87 7.92 -21.62 -21.21
N ALA A 88 6.94 -22.03 -20.40
CA ALA A 88 5.62 -22.51 -20.85
C ALA A 88 4.71 -21.34 -21.27
N LEU A 89 5.05 -20.68 -22.39
CA LEU A 89 4.44 -19.40 -22.81
C LEU A 89 3.03 -19.52 -23.41
N LYS A 90 2.62 -20.72 -23.87
CA LYS A 90 1.28 -20.97 -24.43
C LYS A 90 0.40 -21.72 -23.44
N ARG A 91 -0.92 -21.54 -23.54
CA ARG A 91 -1.92 -22.26 -22.74
C ARG A 91 -1.78 -23.77 -22.90
N ASP A 92 -1.70 -24.28 -24.13
CA ASP A 92 -1.49 -25.70 -24.42
C ASP A 92 -0.22 -26.28 -23.76
N TYR A 93 0.81 -25.45 -23.54
CA TYR A 93 2.03 -25.89 -22.87
C TYR A 93 1.81 -26.03 -21.37
N ARG A 94 1.09 -25.07 -20.77
CA ARG A 94 0.72 -25.10 -19.36
C ARG A 94 -0.26 -26.23 -19.10
N ASP A 95 -1.23 -26.47 -19.98
CA ASP A 95 -2.16 -27.61 -19.88
C ASP A 95 -1.42 -28.94 -19.79
N LYS A 96 -0.37 -29.17 -20.60
CA LYS A 96 0.46 -30.39 -20.51
C LYS A 96 1.12 -30.56 -19.14
N LEU A 97 1.48 -29.47 -18.47
CA LEU A 97 2.16 -29.48 -17.18
C LEU A 97 1.18 -29.46 -15.99
N LEU A 98 -0.01 -28.86 -16.14
CA LEU A 98 -0.97 -28.61 -15.05
C LEU A 98 -2.17 -29.58 -15.07
N ALA A 99 -2.59 -30.08 -16.24
CA ALA A 99 -3.77 -30.94 -16.34
C ALA A 99 -3.60 -32.22 -15.51
N GLY A 100 -4.60 -32.52 -14.68
CA GLY A 100 -4.57 -33.66 -13.76
C GLY A 100 -3.63 -33.51 -12.56
N ARG A 101 -2.99 -32.34 -12.36
CA ARG A 101 -2.03 -32.08 -11.28
C ARG A 101 -2.49 -30.91 -10.38
N PRO A 102 -3.54 -31.10 -9.56
CA PRO A 102 -4.08 -30.04 -8.70
C PRO A 102 -3.10 -29.59 -7.59
N ASP A 103 -2.03 -30.35 -7.35
CA ASP A 103 -0.99 -30.02 -6.37
C ASP A 103 0.14 -29.12 -6.96
N VAL A 104 0.00 -28.66 -8.21
CA VAL A 104 0.94 -27.73 -8.88
C VAL A 104 0.36 -26.31 -8.84
N LEU A 105 1.14 -25.36 -8.34
CA LEU A 105 0.79 -23.95 -8.34
C LEU A 105 1.47 -23.22 -9.49
N LEU A 106 0.70 -22.49 -10.31
CA LEU A 106 1.21 -21.65 -11.38
C LEU A 106 1.57 -20.26 -10.86
N VAL A 107 2.80 -19.82 -11.06
CA VAL A 107 3.27 -18.45 -10.80
C VAL A 107 3.68 -17.82 -12.13
N TYR A 108 3.04 -16.71 -12.50
CA TYR A 108 3.35 -15.98 -13.73
C TYR A 108 4.07 -14.67 -13.41
N LEU A 109 5.29 -14.54 -13.91
CA LEU A 109 6.12 -13.34 -13.81
C LEU A 109 5.81 -12.40 -14.97
N HIS A 110 4.99 -11.38 -14.69
CA HIS A 110 4.56 -10.38 -15.65
C HIS A 110 5.48 -9.15 -15.61
N GLY A 111 5.79 -8.57 -16.76
CA GLY A 111 6.56 -7.34 -16.88
C GLY A 111 6.40 -6.69 -18.25
N SER A 112 6.50 -5.36 -18.29
CA SER A 112 6.37 -4.61 -19.54
C SER A 112 7.52 -4.92 -20.51
N ARG A 113 7.27 -4.73 -21.81
CA ARG A 113 8.28 -4.93 -22.86
C ARG A 113 9.55 -4.11 -22.57
N GLU A 114 9.39 -2.84 -22.18
CA GLU A 114 10.49 -1.93 -21.89
C GLU A 114 11.34 -2.43 -20.71
N LEU A 115 10.70 -2.96 -19.67
CA LEU A 115 11.40 -3.54 -18.52
C LEU A 115 12.19 -4.79 -18.91
N LEU A 116 11.59 -5.66 -19.73
CA LEU A 116 12.24 -6.89 -20.19
C LEU A 116 13.45 -6.58 -21.09
N GLU A 117 13.30 -5.63 -22.02
CA GLU A 117 14.38 -5.15 -22.89
C GLU A 117 15.53 -4.55 -22.08
N SER A 118 15.23 -3.66 -21.13
CA SER A 118 16.26 -3.03 -20.29
C SER A 118 17.06 -4.06 -19.47
N ARG A 119 16.38 -5.08 -18.93
CA ARG A 119 17.04 -6.17 -18.18
C ARG A 119 17.90 -7.06 -19.05
N LEU A 120 17.47 -7.35 -20.28
CA LEU A 120 18.26 -8.13 -21.22
C LEU A 120 19.48 -7.34 -21.70
N ALA A 121 19.34 -6.03 -21.93
CA ALA A 121 20.44 -5.16 -22.33
C ALA A 121 21.51 -5.01 -21.23
N ALA A 122 21.12 -5.04 -19.96
CA ALA A 122 22.03 -4.93 -18.82
C ALA A 122 22.77 -6.23 -18.46
N ARG A 123 22.51 -7.34 -19.15
CA ARG A 123 23.08 -8.66 -18.81
C ARG A 123 24.49 -8.82 -19.36
N ASP A 124 25.50 -8.72 -18.49
CA ASP A 124 26.89 -9.00 -18.84
C ASP A 124 27.07 -10.45 -19.34
N GLY A 125 27.65 -10.62 -20.52
CA GLY A 125 28.21 -11.90 -20.98
C GLY A 125 27.43 -12.68 -22.05
N HIS A 126 26.20 -12.32 -22.42
CA HIS A 126 25.53 -12.88 -23.60
C HIS A 126 24.58 -11.86 -24.21
N PHE A 127 24.88 -11.39 -25.42
CA PHE A 127 23.94 -10.61 -26.23
C PHE A 127 22.73 -11.49 -26.52
N PHE A 128 21.66 -11.35 -25.74
CA PHE A 128 20.39 -12.00 -26.03
C PHE A 128 19.74 -11.20 -27.16
N PRO A 129 19.56 -11.77 -28.38
CA PRO A 129 19.07 -11.00 -29.51
C PRO A 129 17.67 -10.44 -29.20
N ALA A 130 17.43 -9.15 -29.47
CA ALA A 130 16.12 -8.53 -29.33
C ALA A 130 15.02 -9.33 -30.05
N ASP A 131 15.36 -9.90 -31.21
CA ASP A 131 14.52 -10.77 -32.03
C ASP A 131 13.97 -11.99 -31.26
N LEU A 132 14.70 -12.49 -30.25
CA LEU A 132 14.29 -13.65 -29.46
C LEU A 132 13.26 -13.26 -28.39
N LEU A 133 13.36 -12.06 -27.81
CA LEU A 133 12.31 -11.52 -26.93
C LEU A 133 11.03 -11.29 -27.73
N ASP A 134 11.14 -10.70 -28.93
CA ASP A 134 9.99 -10.45 -29.81
C ASP A 134 9.27 -11.74 -30.19
N SER A 135 10.04 -12.79 -30.52
CA SER A 135 9.46 -14.11 -30.79
C SER A 135 8.69 -14.65 -29.58
N GLN A 136 9.20 -14.47 -28.36
CA GLN A 136 8.55 -14.96 -27.14
C GLN A 136 7.30 -14.17 -26.78
N LEU A 137 7.35 -12.84 -26.88
CA LEU A 137 6.18 -11.98 -26.67
C LEU A 137 5.08 -12.26 -27.71
N SER A 138 5.45 -12.55 -28.96
CA SER A 138 4.47 -12.85 -30.02
C SER A 138 3.71 -14.17 -29.81
N VAL A 139 4.32 -15.14 -29.12
CA VAL A 139 3.70 -16.45 -28.82
C VAL A 139 3.16 -16.56 -27.40
N LEU A 140 3.41 -15.56 -26.56
CA LEU A 140 2.93 -15.51 -25.18
C LEU A 140 1.41 -15.43 -25.18
N GLN A 141 0.78 -16.43 -24.58
CA GLN A 141 -0.63 -16.42 -24.21
C GLN A 141 -0.64 -16.29 -22.69
N GLU A 142 -0.96 -15.10 -22.19
CA GLU A 142 -0.97 -14.87 -20.74
C GLU A 142 -1.93 -15.84 -20.03
N PRO A 143 -1.59 -16.31 -18.81
CA PRO A 143 -2.47 -17.20 -18.07
C PRO A 143 -3.84 -16.59 -17.76
N GLU A 144 -4.89 -17.34 -18.03
CA GLU A 144 -6.27 -16.93 -17.77
C GLU A 144 -6.73 -17.35 -16.35
N PRO A 145 -7.79 -16.73 -15.78
CA PRO A 145 -8.23 -16.99 -14.40
C PRO A 145 -8.57 -18.45 -14.08
N ASP A 146 -8.98 -19.24 -15.08
CA ASP A 146 -9.29 -20.67 -14.94
C ASP A 146 -8.04 -21.56 -14.80
N GLU A 147 -6.86 -21.03 -15.13
CA GLU A 147 -5.56 -21.66 -14.85
C GLU A 147 -5.09 -21.39 -13.42
N HIS A 148 -5.84 -20.60 -12.65
CA HIS A 148 -5.55 -20.17 -11.28
C HIS A 148 -4.12 -19.65 -11.06
N PRO A 149 -3.61 -18.72 -11.90
CA PRO A 149 -2.25 -18.20 -11.76
C PRO A 149 -2.10 -17.27 -10.56
N LEU A 150 -0.95 -17.32 -9.91
CA LEU A 150 -0.42 -16.20 -9.13
C LEU A 150 0.37 -15.29 -10.06
N VAL A 151 -0.24 -14.20 -10.52
CA VAL A 151 0.42 -13.20 -11.37
C VAL A 151 1.20 -12.23 -10.48
N VAL A 152 2.49 -12.04 -10.75
CA VAL A 152 3.39 -11.20 -9.97
C VAL A 152 4.18 -10.27 -10.88
N GLU A 153 4.10 -8.96 -10.60
CA GLU A 153 4.84 -7.93 -11.31
C GLU A 153 6.32 -7.96 -10.95
N ILE A 154 7.15 -7.93 -11.98
CA ILE A 154 8.60 -8.03 -11.83
C ILE A 154 9.31 -6.68 -11.77
N ASP A 155 8.61 -5.56 -11.63
CA ASP A 155 9.17 -4.21 -11.62
C ASP A 155 10.02 -3.86 -10.38
N ARG A 156 10.06 -4.76 -9.39
CA ARG A 156 10.87 -4.65 -8.16
C ARG A 156 12.05 -5.63 -8.17
N SER A 157 12.83 -5.64 -7.08
CA SER A 157 13.95 -6.57 -6.90
C SER A 157 13.47 -8.04 -6.86
N PRO A 158 14.31 -9.01 -7.26
CA PRO A 158 13.96 -10.44 -7.17
C PRO A 158 13.52 -10.90 -5.78
N GLU A 159 14.08 -10.34 -4.72
CA GLU A 159 13.72 -10.65 -3.33
C GLU A 159 12.29 -10.19 -3.01
N ALA A 160 11.90 -9.00 -3.46
CA ALA A 160 10.55 -8.47 -3.26
C ALA A 160 9.50 -9.30 -4.03
N VAL A 161 9.84 -9.70 -5.27
CA VAL A 161 9.02 -10.61 -6.08
C VAL A 161 8.80 -11.94 -5.36
N VAL A 162 9.87 -12.54 -4.81
CA VAL A 162 9.77 -13.80 -4.05
C VAL A 162 8.94 -13.64 -2.78
N THR A 163 9.08 -12.52 -2.07
CA THR A 163 8.25 -12.21 -0.90
C THR A 163 6.76 -12.14 -1.25
N GLU A 164 6.41 -11.54 -2.38
CA GLU A 164 5.02 -11.51 -2.85
C GLU A 164 4.51 -12.90 -3.22
N VAL A 165 5.28 -13.69 -3.97
CA VAL A 165 4.92 -15.07 -4.31
C VAL A 165 4.63 -15.88 -3.04
N LEU A 166 5.50 -15.80 -2.03
CA LEU A 166 5.32 -16.50 -0.75
C LEU A 166 4.06 -16.05 0.02
N SER A 167 3.74 -14.76 -0.01
CA SER A 167 2.53 -14.21 0.60
C SER A 167 1.27 -14.75 -0.08
N LEU A 168 1.25 -14.73 -1.42
CA LEU A 168 0.15 -15.26 -2.23
C LEU A 168 -0.01 -16.79 -2.05
N MET A 169 1.09 -17.53 -1.99
CA MET A 169 1.13 -18.99 -1.72
C MET A 169 0.52 -19.37 -0.36
N SER A 170 0.69 -18.53 0.65
CA SER A 170 0.26 -18.81 2.02
C SER A 170 -1.24 -18.56 2.23
N GLY A 171 -1.98 -18.15 1.19
CA GLY A 171 -3.41 -17.83 1.31
C GLY A 171 -3.68 -16.53 2.06
N GLU A 172 -2.68 -15.65 2.22
CA GLU A 172 -2.91 -14.27 2.70
C GLU A 172 -3.57 -13.38 1.64
N ALA A 173 -3.95 -13.96 0.49
CA ALA A 173 -4.96 -13.40 -0.39
C ALA A 173 -6.37 -13.91 -0.02
N ALA A 174 -7.10 -13.07 0.70
CA ALA A 174 -8.49 -12.75 0.34
C ALA A 174 -9.65 -13.74 0.57
N VAL A 175 -9.72 -14.61 1.59
CA VAL A 175 -11.03 -15.16 2.03
C VAL A 175 -11.10 -15.28 3.56
N GLY A 176 -12.12 -14.66 4.14
CA GLY A 176 -12.27 -14.48 5.58
C GLY A 176 -12.59 -15.75 6.36
N VAL A 177 -11.73 -16.03 7.33
CA VAL A 177 -12.08 -16.44 8.70
C VAL A 177 -11.13 -15.62 9.61
N PRO A 178 -11.57 -14.99 10.70
CA PRO A 178 -10.69 -14.18 11.54
C PRO A 178 -9.63 -15.08 12.18
N SER A 179 -8.41 -15.07 11.65
CA SER A 179 -7.26 -15.67 12.33
C SER A 179 -6.97 -14.85 13.59
N ALA A 180 -6.59 -15.55 14.66
CA ALA A 180 -6.28 -14.97 15.96
C ALA A 180 -5.42 -13.70 15.84
N SER A 181 -5.77 -12.70 16.65
CA SER A 181 -5.38 -11.29 16.55
C SER A 181 -3.87 -11.09 16.46
N GLY A 182 -3.41 -10.65 15.28
CA GLY A 182 -2.16 -9.92 15.18
C GLY A 182 -2.18 -8.64 16.04
N PRO A 183 -1.07 -7.90 16.13
CA PRO A 183 -0.93 -6.73 17.01
C PRO A 183 -1.97 -5.62 16.77
N THR A 184 -2.68 -5.64 15.63
CA THR A 184 -3.72 -4.67 15.28
C THR A 184 -5.16 -5.16 15.53
N GLY A 185 -5.35 -6.32 16.16
CA GLY A 185 -6.66 -6.91 16.39
C GLY A 185 -7.32 -7.43 15.11
N ALA A 186 -8.65 -7.37 15.04
CA ALA A 186 -9.41 -7.77 13.85
C ALA A 186 -9.11 -6.87 12.64
N SER A 187 -9.37 -7.38 11.43
CA SER A 187 -9.30 -6.61 10.18
C SER A 187 -10.53 -6.84 9.32
N TRP A 188 -10.93 -5.82 8.57
CA TRP A 188 -12.05 -5.83 7.66
C TRP A 188 -11.58 -5.45 6.26
N ARG A 189 -11.71 -6.38 5.33
CA ARG A 189 -11.46 -6.13 3.90
C ARG A 189 -12.75 -5.63 3.26
N LEU A 190 -12.62 -4.56 2.47
CA LEU A 190 -13.65 -4.01 1.61
C LEU A 190 -13.28 -4.32 0.15
N VAL A 191 -14.27 -4.60 -0.69
CA VAL A 191 -14.12 -4.89 -2.12
C VAL A 191 -15.23 -4.22 -2.90
N ARG A 192 -14.88 -3.58 -4.02
CA ARG A 192 -15.84 -3.07 -5.00
C ARG A 192 -15.20 -3.05 -6.38
N GLY A 193 -15.59 -4.00 -7.24
CA GLY A 193 -14.95 -4.16 -8.55
C GLY A 193 -13.47 -4.49 -8.39
N ASP A 194 -12.62 -3.69 -9.01
CA ASP A 194 -11.15 -3.76 -8.94
C ASP A 194 -10.54 -3.14 -7.68
N GLN A 195 -11.35 -2.47 -6.87
CA GLN A 195 -10.90 -1.79 -5.67
C GLN A 195 -10.94 -2.73 -4.46
N SER A 196 -9.90 -2.65 -3.62
CA SER A 196 -9.90 -3.29 -2.31
C SER A 196 -9.24 -2.41 -1.26
N ALA A 197 -9.81 -2.38 -0.05
CA ALA A 197 -9.23 -1.67 1.09
C ALA A 197 -9.24 -2.56 2.32
N VAL A 198 -8.34 -2.31 3.27
CA VAL A 198 -8.33 -3.01 4.56
C VAL A 198 -8.29 -2.02 5.71
N VAL A 199 -9.20 -2.18 6.65
CA VAL A 199 -9.29 -1.41 7.89
C VAL A 199 -9.03 -2.34 9.07
N VAL A 200 -8.23 -1.91 10.04
CA VAL A 200 -7.92 -2.70 11.25
C VAL A 200 -8.61 -2.16 12.50
N GLN A 201 -8.77 -3.02 13.50
CA GLN A 201 -9.45 -2.73 14.75
C GLN A 201 -8.71 -1.70 15.59
N LEU A 202 -7.39 -1.83 15.70
CA LEU A 202 -6.54 -0.92 16.45
C LEU A 202 -6.53 0.46 15.77
N GLY A 203 -6.94 1.49 16.51
CA GLY A 203 -7.04 2.87 16.03
C GLY A 203 -8.06 3.09 14.92
N GLY A 204 -8.84 2.07 14.56
CA GLY A 204 -9.72 2.12 13.38
C GLY A 204 -8.95 2.41 12.09
N ALA A 205 -7.67 2.01 12.03
CA ALA A 205 -6.73 2.50 11.02
C ALA A 205 -6.99 1.93 9.63
N LEU A 206 -6.85 2.78 8.61
CA LEU A 206 -6.85 2.37 7.21
C LEU A 206 -5.48 1.77 6.85
N ARG A 207 -5.39 0.44 6.83
CA ARG A 207 -4.13 -0.26 6.59
C ARG A 207 -3.72 -0.21 5.13
N ASP A 208 -4.66 -0.46 4.22
CA ASP A 208 -4.37 -0.70 2.82
C ASP A 208 -5.50 -0.19 1.93
N TYR A 209 -5.15 0.22 0.72
CA TYR A 209 -6.06 0.54 -0.37
C TYR A 209 -5.34 0.32 -1.71
N ALA A 210 -5.94 -0.50 -2.57
CA ALA A 210 -5.38 -0.88 -3.87
C ALA A 210 -6.46 -0.94 -4.95
N VAL A 211 -6.04 -0.76 -6.19
CA VAL A 211 -6.89 -0.85 -7.40
C VAL A 211 -6.17 -1.68 -8.44
N ASN A 212 -6.83 -2.71 -8.98
CA ASN A 212 -6.20 -3.70 -9.88
C ASN A 212 -4.91 -4.28 -9.29
N GLY A 213 -4.94 -4.60 -7.98
CA GLY A 213 -3.78 -5.13 -7.24
C GLY A 213 -2.68 -4.11 -6.95
N ARG A 214 -2.74 -2.88 -7.49
CA ARG A 214 -1.71 -1.86 -7.30
C ARG A 214 -1.98 -1.02 -6.04
N PRO A 215 -1.04 -0.93 -5.10
CA PRO A 215 -1.20 -0.12 -3.90
C PRO A 215 -1.32 1.37 -4.21
N LEU A 216 -2.24 2.03 -3.51
CA LEU A 216 -2.37 3.48 -3.43
C LEU A 216 -1.93 4.01 -2.06
N LEU A 217 -1.82 3.10 -1.08
CA LEU A 217 -1.29 3.37 0.23
C LEU A 217 0.00 2.60 0.49
N ASP A 218 1.00 3.30 1.02
CA ASP A 218 2.14 2.69 1.69
C ASP A 218 1.71 2.27 3.10
N GLY A 219 1.00 1.15 3.14
CA GLY A 219 0.43 0.55 4.34
C GLY A 219 1.44 -0.21 5.20
N PHE A 220 0.97 -1.25 5.88
CA PHE A 220 1.80 -2.18 6.63
C PHE A 220 1.29 -3.63 6.47
N PRO A 221 2.18 -4.64 6.58
CA PRO A 221 1.80 -6.04 6.38
C PRO A 221 0.78 -6.55 7.41
N GLY A 222 0.06 -7.62 7.04
CA GLY A 222 -0.72 -8.40 7.99
C GLY A 222 0.15 -8.90 9.15
N GLY A 223 -0.40 -8.90 10.38
CA GLY A 223 0.34 -9.37 11.55
C GLY A 223 1.45 -8.44 12.07
N SER A 224 1.67 -7.28 11.45
CA SER A 224 2.69 -6.30 11.87
C SER A 224 2.10 -5.17 12.73
N ALA A 225 2.92 -4.59 13.62
CA ALA A 225 2.55 -3.40 14.37
C ALA A 225 2.45 -2.16 13.45
N ILE A 226 1.68 -1.16 13.86
CA ILE A 226 1.57 0.09 13.11
C ILE A 226 2.80 0.94 13.38
N THR A 227 3.54 1.27 12.31
CA THR A 227 4.68 2.21 12.32
C THR A 227 4.27 3.55 11.73
N GLY A 228 4.98 4.62 12.07
CA GLY A 228 4.84 5.94 11.44
C GLY A 228 3.44 6.59 11.49
N GLY A 229 2.51 6.08 12.30
CA GLY A 229 1.12 6.57 12.31
C GLY A 229 0.25 6.04 11.16
N ARG A 230 0.73 5.11 10.33
CA ARG A 230 0.08 4.67 9.08
C ARG A 230 -1.41 4.37 9.24
N GLY A 231 -2.22 5.19 8.57
CA GLY A 231 -3.67 5.05 8.51
C GLY A 231 -4.42 5.42 9.78
N GLN A 232 -3.73 5.76 10.88
CA GLN A 232 -4.35 6.01 12.18
C GLN A 232 -5.16 7.30 12.19
N LEU A 233 -6.26 7.26 12.96
CA LEU A 233 -7.07 8.44 13.29
C LEU A 233 -6.40 9.25 14.41
N LEU A 234 -6.35 10.56 14.23
CA LEU A 234 -5.68 11.50 15.12
C LEU A 234 -6.76 12.28 15.88
N VAL A 235 -7.21 11.75 17.02
CA VAL A 235 -8.38 12.24 17.76
C VAL A 235 -8.08 12.19 19.27
N PRO A 236 -8.32 13.26 20.06
CA PRO A 236 -9.05 14.49 19.71
C PRO A 236 -8.16 15.67 19.31
N TRP A 237 -6.95 15.42 18.81
CA TRP A 237 -6.17 16.42 18.09
C TRP A 237 -5.27 15.75 17.04
N PRO A 238 -5.09 16.38 15.87
CA PRO A 238 -4.02 16.02 14.96
C PRO A 238 -2.71 16.65 15.42
N ASN A 239 -1.60 16.05 14.98
CA ASN A 239 -0.24 16.54 15.24
C ASN A 239 0.02 16.83 16.73
N ARG A 240 0.82 17.86 17.07
CA ARG A 240 1.39 18.09 18.40
C ARG A 240 0.55 18.99 19.31
N VAL A 241 0.71 18.83 20.62
CA VAL A 241 0.42 19.81 21.66
C VAL A 241 1.68 19.98 22.50
N GLY A 242 2.25 21.18 22.48
CA GLY A 242 3.52 21.51 23.12
C GLY A 242 3.47 21.32 24.63
N ASP A 243 4.48 20.66 25.19
CA ASP A 243 4.59 20.33 26.62
C ASP A 243 3.42 19.49 27.16
N GLY A 244 2.52 19.03 26.28
CA GLY A 244 1.23 18.45 26.64
C GLY A 244 0.32 19.40 27.44
N ARG A 245 0.63 20.70 27.54
CA ARG A 245 -0.08 21.65 28.40
C ARG A 245 -1.03 22.50 27.60
N TYR A 246 -2.23 22.73 28.10
CA TYR A 246 -3.16 23.68 27.50
C TYR A 246 -4.12 24.24 28.54
N ARG A 247 -4.70 25.40 28.24
CA ARG A 247 -5.73 26.02 29.08
C ARG A 247 -7.05 25.99 28.36
N PHE A 248 -8.07 25.44 28.98
CA PHE A 248 -9.41 25.37 28.41
C PHE A 248 -10.46 25.59 29.49
N ASP A 249 -11.42 26.48 29.20
CA ASP A 249 -12.54 26.81 30.10
C ASP A 249 -12.07 27.12 31.54
N GLY A 250 -11.06 27.98 31.65
CA GLY A 250 -10.48 28.41 32.93
C GLY A 250 -9.60 27.38 33.65
N ARG A 251 -9.45 26.15 33.12
CA ARG A 251 -8.64 25.07 33.70
C ARG A 251 -7.31 24.91 32.99
N ASP A 252 -6.24 24.70 33.74
CA ASP A 252 -4.95 24.26 33.20
C ASP A 252 -4.91 22.73 33.19
N LEU A 253 -4.65 22.15 32.01
CA LEU A 253 -4.72 20.71 31.75
C LEU A 253 -3.37 20.20 31.22
N GLN A 254 -3.02 18.96 31.60
CA GLN A 254 -1.76 18.30 31.24
C GLN A 254 -2.01 16.93 30.62
N LEU A 255 -1.78 16.82 29.31
CA LEU A 255 -1.78 15.58 28.55
C LEU A 255 -0.51 14.77 28.84
N PRO A 256 -0.58 13.42 28.75
CA PRO A 256 0.60 12.58 28.69
C PRO A 256 1.46 12.95 27.47
N LEU A 257 2.79 12.99 27.65
CA LEU A 257 3.71 13.16 26.54
C LEU A 257 3.86 11.83 25.80
N THR A 258 3.62 11.86 24.50
CA THR A 258 3.71 10.69 23.61
C THR A 258 4.79 10.84 22.54
N GLU A 259 5.37 12.03 22.41
CA GLU A 259 6.62 12.32 21.69
C GLU A 259 7.60 12.92 22.72
N VAL A 260 8.20 12.05 23.52
CA VAL A 260 8.97 12.44 24.72
C VAL A 260 10.21 13.26 24.35
N GLU A 261 10.89 12.89 23.27
CA GLU A 261 12.13 13.50 22.80
C GLU A 261 11.96 14.97 22.42
N LYS A 262 10.79 15.33 21.91
CA LYS A 262 10.42 16.72 21.56
C LYS A 262 9.53 17.39 22.60
N GLY A 263 9.20 16.67 23.68
CA GLY A 263 8.37 17.17 24.78
C GLY A 263 6.93 17.47 24.36
N ASN A 264 6.31 16.67 23.48
CA ASN A 264 4.97 16.94 22.98
C ASN A 264 3.98 15.79 23.29
N ALA A 265 2.69 16.13 23.35
CA ALA A 265 1.62 15.15 23.20
C ALA A 265 1.18 15.12 21.73
N ILE A 266 1.34 13.99 21.05
CA ILE A 266 1.14 13.89 19.60
C ILE A 266 0.00 12.93 19.22
N HIS A 267 -0.81 13.34 18.25
CA HIS A 267 -1.80 12.52 17.53
C HIS A 267 -2.97 11.97 18.36
N GLY A 268 -3.37 12.68 19.41
CA GLY A 268 -4.56 12.34 20.17
C GLY A 268 -4.41 11.08 21.03
N LEU A 269 -5.56 10.53 21.41
CA LEU A 269 -5.71 9.48 22.43
C LEU A 269 -6.31 8.18 21.88
N LEU A 270 -6.81 8.18 20.64
CA LEU A 270 -7.55 7.04 20.07
C LEU A 270 -6.74 6.15 19.13
N ARG A 271 -5.52 6.53 18.77
CA ARG A 271 -4.68 5.78 17.80
C ARG A 271 -4.27 4.38 18.28
N TRP A 272 -4.26 4.15 19.60
CA TRP A 272 -3.91 2.86 20.22
C TRP A 272 -5.09 2.19 20.94
N VAL A 273 -6.32 2.63 20.66
CA VAL A 273 -7.55 2.09 21.25
C VAL A 273 -8.21 1.12 20.27
N LEU A 274 -8.85 0.06 20.75
CA LEU A 274 -9.64 -0.84 19.89
C LEU A 274 -10.98 -0.19 19.53
N TRP A 275 -11.30 -0.21 18.24
CA TRP A 275 -12.59 0.22 17.72
C TRP A 275 -13.50 -0.97 17.48
N ARG A 276 -14.81 -0.79 17.62
CA ARG A 276 -15.80 -1.85 17.42
C ARG A 276 -16.52 -1.65 16.10
N PRO A 277 -16.80 -2.73 15.33
CA PRO A 277 -17.62 -2.62 14.14
C PRO A 277 -19.06 -2.28 14.53
N LEU A 278 -19.64 -1.28 13.85
CA LEU A 278 -21.03 -0.84 14.02
C LEU A 278 -21.90 -1.31 12.85
N ALA A 279 -21.36 -1.26 11.63
CA ALA A 279 -22.04 -1.70 10.41
C ALA A 279 -20.99 -2.15 9.38
N ARG A 280 -21.37 -3.12 8.53
CA ARG A 280 -20.49 -3.73 7.53
C ARG A 280 -21.28 -4.09 6.27
N SER A 281 -20.66 -3.90 5.12
CA SER A 281 -21.04 -4.45 3.81
C SER A 281 -19.77 -4.89 3.09
N ASP A 282 -19.90 -5.40 1.86
CA ASP A 282 -18.72 -5.76 1.06
C ASP A 282 -17.87 -4.54 0.72
N ASP A 283 -18.48 -3.38 0.52
CA ASP A 283 -17.82 -2.15 0.09
C ASP A 283 -17.67 -1.10 1.21
N SER A 284 -18.13 -1.37 2.43
CA SER A 284 -18.03 -0.41 3.53
C SER A 284 -17.87 -1.02 4.93
N VAL A 285 -17.21 -0.29 5.82
CA VAL A 285 -17.20 -0.58 7.25
C VAL A 285 -17.32 0.70 8.06
N SER A 286 -18.21 0.68 9.04
CA SER A 286 -18.33 1.71 10.06
C SER A 286 -17.84 1.17 11.39
N LEU A 287 -16.89 1.88 12.01
CA LEU A 287 -16.33 1.57 13.32
C LEU A 287 -16.69 2.66 14.32
N GLY A 288 -16.75 2.30 15.61
CA GLY A 288 -17.00 3.24 16.70
C GLY A 288 -16.17 2.95 17.94
N THR A 289 -15.87 4.00 18.69
CA THR A 289 -15.26 3.92 20.02
C THR A 289 -15.71 5.10 20.88
N THR A 290 -15.53 4.97 22.19
CA THR A 290 -15.81 6.04 23.16
C THR A 290 -14.48 6.53 23.75
N LEU A 291 -14.20 7.82 23.60
CA LEU A 291 -13.13 8.47 24.33
C LEU A 291 -13.65 8.85 25.71
N CYS A 292 -13.31 8.04 26.71
CA CYS A 292 -13.63 8.34 28.10
C CYS A 292 -12.75 9.48 28.65
N PRO A 293 -13.28 10.28 29.60
CA PRO A 293 -12.46 11.22 30.38
C PRO A 293 -11.23 10.53 30.95
N GLN A 294 -10.06 11.15 30.76
CA GLN A 294 -8.78 10.61 31.21
C GLN A 294 -7.80 11.74 31.54
N PRO A 295 -6.64 11.46 32.16
CA PRO A 295 -5.68 12.50 32.54
C PRO A 295 -5.36 13.46 31.40
N GLY A 296 -5.49 14.76 31.68
CA GLY A 296 -5.27 15.82 30.69
C GLY A 296 -6.39 16.07 29.70
N TYR A 297 -7.38 15.19 29.58
CA TYR A 297 -8.53 15.37 28.69
C TYR A 297 -9.81 14.84 29.37
N PRO A 298 -10.46 15.64 30.23
CA PRO A 298 -11.59 15.21 31.05
C PRO A 298 -12.95 15.25 30.30
N PHE A 299 -12.97 15.03 28.99
CA PHE A 299 -14.17 15.15 28.16
C PHE A 299 -14.58 13.81 27.55
N LEU A 300 -15.89 13.56 27.47
CA LEU A 300 -16.47 12.34 26.93
C LEU A 300 -16.92 12.55 25.48
N LEU A 301 -16.35 11.76 24.54
CA LEU A 301 -16.74 11.79 23.13
C LEU A 301 -17.14 10.40 22.63
N ASP A 302 -18.22 10.30 21.86
CA ASP A 302 -18.49 9.15 20.96
C ASP A 302 -17.86 9.46 19.60
N VAL A 303 -17.02 8.55 19.09
CA VAL A 303 -16.31 8.76 17.83
C VAL A 303 -16.58 7.59 16.90
N ARG A 304 -16.92 7.92 15.65
CA ARG A 304 -17.22 6.95 14.60
C ARG A 304 -16.42 7.28 13.34
N VAL A 305 -16.01 6.25 12.62
CA VAL A 305 -15.41 6.38 11.29
C VAL A 305 -16.13 5.45 10.33
N GLU A 306 -16.46 5.95 9.15
CA GLU A 306 -16.95 5.15 8.02
C GLU A 306 -15.91 5.17 6.91
N TYR A 307 -15.57 3.99 6.40
CA TYR A 307 -14.80 3.78 5.19
C TYR A 307 -15.72 3.15 4.14
N ARG A 308 -15.77 3.72 2.93
CA ARG A 308 -16.63 3.25 1.84
C ARG A 308 -15.93 3.33 0.50
N LEU A 309 -15.90 2.23 -0.24
CA LEU A 309 -15.51 2.19 -1.64
C LEU A 309 -16.69 2.62 -2.51
N GLY A 310 -16.46 3.61 -3.37
CA GLY A 310 -17.43 4.10 -4.36
C GLY A 310 -16.88 4.03 -5.79
N PRO A 311 -17.63 4.51 -6.79
CA PRO A 311 -17.16 4.54 -8.19
C PRO A 311 -15.88 5.36 -8.35
N GLU A 312 -15.80 6.50 -7.66
CA GLU A 312 -14.67 7.43 -7.74
C GLU A 312 -13.52 7.12 -6.78
N GLY A 313 -13.58 5.98 -6.07
CA GLY A 313 -12.57 5.57 -5.09
C GLY A 313 -13.05 5.51 -3.65
N LEU A 314 -12.12 5.57 -2.70
CA LEU A 314 -12.36 5.47 -1.26
C LEU A 314 -12.87 6.80 -0.68
N ARG A 315 -13.91 6.73 0.16
CA ARG A 315 -14.41 7.86 0.96
C ARG A 315 -14.31 7.54 2.44
N VAL A 316 -13.90 8.53 3.23
CA VAL A 316 -13.76 8.43 4.68
C VAL A 316 -14.53 9.54 5.36
N ALA A 317 -15.29 9.21 6.41
CA ALA A 317 -16.00 10.17 7.23
C ALA A 317 -15.78 9.88 8.72
N VAL A 318 -15.15 10.81 9.42
CA VAL A 318 -14.94 10.75 10.87
C VAL A 318 -15.95 11.67 11.55
N ARG A 319 -16.70 11.14 12.51
CA ARG A 319 -17.70 11.87 13.29
C ARG A 319 -17.34 11.79 14.76
N ALA A 320 -17.33 12.93 15.44
CA ALA A 320 -17.19 12.97 16.89
C ALA A 320 -18.35 13.77 17.49
N THR A 321 -19.04 13.16 18.44
CA THR A 321 -20.14 13.76 19.19
C THR A 321 -19.73 13.92 20.64
N ASN A 322 -19.88 15.10 21.19
CA ASN A 322 -19.71 15.30 22.62
C ASN A 322 -20.95 14.76 23.36
N THR A 323 -20.79 13.63 24.03
CA THR A 323 -21.84 12.98 24.82
C THR A 323 -21.72 13.28 26.31
N GLY A 324 -20.76 14.13 26.69
CA GLY A 324 -20.63 14.67 28.04
C GLY A 324 -21.53 15.87 28.30
N THR A 325 -21.33 16.48 29.47
CA THR A 325 -22.15 17.60 29.98
C THR A 325 -21.49 18.97 29.84
N GLU A 326 -20.21 19.03 29.48
CA GLU A 326 -19.42 20.26 29.34
C GLU A 326 -18.92 20.44 27.90
N PRO A 327 -18.64 21.67 27.42
CA PRO A 327 -17.96 21.89 26.15
C PRO A 327 -16.60 21.20 26.10
N ALA A 328 -16.22 20.62 24.95
CA ALA A 328 -14.97 19.90 24.78
C ALA A 328 -14.10 20.51 23.64
N PRO A 329 -12.80 20.78 23.86
CA PRO A 329 -11.88 21.17 22.80
C PRO A 329 -11.58 19.97 21.90
N TYR A 330 -11.58 20.18 20.58
CA TYR A 330 -11.51 19.11 19.62
C TYR A 330 -10.77 19.52 18.34
N GLY A 331 -9.98 18.60 17.84
CA GLY A 331 -9.44 18.56 16.50
C GLY A 331 -9.42 17.11 15.99
N VAL A 332 -9.30 16.95 14.68
CA VAL A 332 -9.21 15.63 14.06
C VAL A 332 -8.34 15.65 12.83
N GLY A 333 -7.64 14.55 12.61
CA GLY A 333 -7.04 14.24 11.33
C GLY A 333 -6.91 12.74 11.12
N GLN A 334 -6.28 12.36 10.02
CA GLN A 334 -5.95 10.97 9.72
C GLN A 334 -4.62 10.91 8.96
N HIS A 335 -3.86 9.84 9.14
CA HIS A 335 -2.47 9.78 8.69
C HIS A 335 -2.20 8.73 7.59
N PRO A 336 -2.89 8.79 6.42
CA PRO A 336 -2.60 7.88 5.31
C PRO A 336 -1.25 8.23 4.68
N TYR A 337 -0.49 7.20 4.29
CA TYR A 337 0.69 7.37 3.45
C TYR A 337 0.34 6.95 2.03
N LEU A 338 0.43 7.87 1.09
CA LEU A 338 0.17 7.61 -0.32
C LEU A 338 1.40 7.01 -1.00
N THR A 339 1.17 6.14 -1.97
CA THR A 339 2.19 5.66 -2.90
C THR A 339 1.62 5.61 -4.32
N VAL A 340 2.51 5.73 -5.29
CA VAL A 340 2.23 5.59 -6.72
C VAL A 340 3.06 4.47 -7.36
N GLY A 341 3.67 3.62 -6.53
CA GLY A 341 4.54 2.52 -6.94
C GLY A 341 5.93 2.95 -7.38
N THR A 342 6.45 4.05 -6.83
CA THR A 342 7.89 4.36 -6.88
C THR A 342 8.59 3.70 -5.69
N ASP A 343 9.89 3.42 -5.80
CA ASP A 343 10.68 2.87 -4.69
C ASP A 343 10.78 3.87 -3.52
N LEU A 344 11.05 5.13 -3.85
CA LEU A 344 11.06 6.27 -2.92
C LEU A 344 10.13 7.37 -3.42
N VAL A 345 9.70 8.24 -2.51
CA VAL A 345 8.83 9.38 -2.78
C VAL A 345 9.51 10.48 -3.60
N ASP A 346 10.84 10.47 -3.65
CA ASP A 346 11.68 11.46 -4.34
C ASP A 346 11.27 11.66 -5.81
N ASP A 347 10.96 10.58 -6.50
CA ASP A 347 10.58 10.59 -7.92
C ASP A 347 9.10 10.89 -8.16
N ALA A 348 8.27 10.81 -7.11
CA ALA A 348 6.86 11.11 -7.23
C ALA A 348 6.63 12.61 -7.46
N VAL A 349 5.64 12.94 -8.29
CA VAL A 349 5.28 14.31 -8.62
C VAL A 349 4.12 14.75 -7.74
N LEU A 350 4.34 15.78 -6.93
CA LEU A 350 3.40 16.28 -5.93
C LEU A 350 2.75 17.59 -6.38
N THR A 351 1.47 17.74 -6.10
CA THR A 351 0.73 19.02 -6.13
C THR A 351 -0.01 19.19 -4.82
N VAL A 352 0.15 20.35 -4.17
CA VAL A 352 -0.56 20.75 -2.94
C VAL A 352 -1.25 22.09 -3.20
N PRO A 353 -2.59 22.16 -3.17
CA PRO A 353 -3.35 23.36 -3.53
C PRO A 353 -3.42 24.30 -2.33
N ALA A 354 -2.27 24.75 -1.80
CA ALA A 354 -2.20 25.57 -0.60
C ALA A 354 -1.37 26.83 -0.84
N ARG A 355 -1.85 27.95 -0.28
CA ARG A 355 -1.18 29.26 -0.42
C ARG A 355 -0.19 29.56 0.71
N HIS A 356 -0.27 28.83 1.83
CA HIS A 356 0.57 29.07 3.00
C HIS A 356 1.09 27.76 3.60
N LEU A 357 2.24 27.85 4.25
CA LEU A 357 2.79 26.82 5.13
C LEU A 357 2.91 27.35 6.56
N LEU A 358 2.91 26.44 7.55
CA LEU A 358 3.23 26.76 8.93
C LEU A 358 4.71 26.44 9.18
N ARG A 359 5.49 27.47 9.50
CA ARG A 359 6.89 27.29 9.90
C ARG A 359 6.90 26.74 11.31
N THR A 360 7.73 25.73 11.55
CA THR A 360 7.87 25.06 12.85
C THR A 360 9.25 25.30 13.46
N ASP A 361 9.33 25.18 14.79
CA ASP A 361 10.59 25.06 15.50
C ASP A 361 11.14 23.62 15.45
N ASP A 362 12.28 23.37 16.10
CA ASP A 362 12.90 22.04 16.15
C ASP A 362 12.03 20.98 16.86
N ARG A 363 11.05 21.42 17.65
CA ARG A 363 10.06 20.56 18.31
C ARG A 363 8.88 20.23 17.40
N GLY A 364 8.80 20.84 16.21
CA GLY A 364 7.66 20.70 15.30
C GLY A 364 6.45 21.54 15.69
N LEU A 365 6.61 22.54 16.55
CA LEU A 365 5.53 23.44 16.98
C LEU A 365 5.47 24.67 16.06
N PRO A 366 4.28 25.13 15.64
CA PRO A 366 4.17 26.29 14.76
C PRO A 366 4.68 27.57 15.42
N VAL A 367 5.55 28.29 14.71
CA VAL A 367 6.11 29.59 15.12
C VAL A 367 5.70 30.72 14.17
N GLY A 368 5.06 30.41 13.05
CA GLY A 368 4.58 31.39 12.09
C GLY A 368 3.86 30.77 10.91
N ARG A 369 3.20 31.62 10.12
CA ARG A 369 2.56 31.27 8.84
C ARG A 369 3.19 32.11 7.74
N GLU A 370 3.64 31.45 6.68
CA GLU A 370 4.37 32.08 5.58
C GLU A 370 3.72 31.69 4.23
N PRO A 371 3.71 32.59 3.22
CA PRO A 371 3.27 32.23 1.89
C PRO A 371 4.20 31.19 1.28
N VAL A 372 3.67 30.28 0.46
CA VAL A 372 4.51 29.30 -0.27
C VAL A 372 5.23 29.92 -1.47
N ASP A 373 4.72 31.04 -1.99
CA ASP A 373 5.21 31.70 -3.21
C ASP A 373 6.71 32.03 -3.11
N GLY A 374 7.48 31.60 -4.12
CA GLY A 374 8.93 31.80 -4.14
C GLY A 374 9.73 30.92 -3.16
N THR A 375 9.09 29.97 -2.47
CA THR A 375 9.77 29.02 -1.57
C THR A 375 9.92 27.64 -2.20
N PRO A 376 10.85 26.78 -1.73
CA PRO A 376 10.91 25.38 -2.14
C PRO A 376 9.64 24.57 -1.79
N TYR A 377 8.77 25.10 -0.94
CA TYR A 377 7.52 24.44 -0.52
C TYR A 377 6.33 24.81 -1.42
N ASP A 378 6.55 25.57 -2.50
CA ASP A 378 5.52 25.83 -3.50
C ASP A 378 5.25 24.59 -4.35
N PHE A 379 4.24 23.83 -3.95
CA PHE A 379 3.70 22.69 -4.69
C PHE A 379 2.36 23.04 -5.36
N ARG A 380 2.00 24.33 -5.51
CA ARG A 380 0.76 24.70 -6.22
C ARG A 380 0.78 24.25 -7.69
N ALA A 381 1.98 24.15 -8.26
CA ALA A 381 2.22 23.50 -9.54
C ALA A 381 2.87 22.11 -9.32
N ALA A 382 2.53 21.17 -10.20
CA ALA A 382 3.07 19.81 -10.16
C ALA A 382 4.59 19.81 -10.33
N ARG A 383 5.31 19.21 -9.37
CA ARG A 383 6.76 19.04 -9.43
C ARG A 383 7.23 17.81 -8.63
N PRO A 384 8.39 17.22 -8.94
CA PRO A 384 8.96 16.15 -8.13
C PRO A 384 9.15 16.59 -6.68
N VAL A 385 8.92 15.67 -5.75
CA VAL A 385 9.26 15.89 -4.33
C VAL A 385 10.77 16.09 -4.18
N GLY A 386 11.56 15.26 -4.87
CA GLY A 386 13.02 15.24 -4.78
C GLY A 386 13.51 15.02 -3.35
N GLY A 387 14.74 15.42 -3.07
CA GLY A 387 15.34 15.32 -1.73
C GLY A 387 14.79 16.31 -0.68
N LEU A 388 13.70 17.04 -0.99
CA LEU A 388 13.09 17.95 -0.02
C LEU A 388 12.51 17.16 1.15
N ARG A 389 12.85 17.59 2.37
CA ARG A 389 12.28 17.05 3.60
C ARG A 389 11.03 17.84 3.95
N LEU A 390 9.90 17.15 3.93
CA LEU A 390 8.62 17.68 4.34
C LEU A 390 8.25 17.04 5.67
N ASP A 391 7.96 17.89 6.65
CA ASP A 391 7.13 17.61 7.83
C ASP A 391 6.34 18.91 8.05
N THR A 392 5.54 19.26 7.04
CA THR A 392 5.05 20.63 6.85
C THR A 392 3.53 20.67 6.79
N ALA A 393 2.93 21.50 7.64
CA ALA A 393 1.50 21.79 7.61
C ALA A 393 1.21 22.90 6.60
N PHE A 394 0.29 22.66 5.67
CA PHE A 394 -0.17 23.61 4.68
C PHE A 394 -1.60 24.09 4.97
N THR A 395 -1.91 25.34 4.59
CA THR A 395 -3.23 25.95 4.76
C THR A 395 -3.54 27.00 3.69
N GLY A 396 -4.74 27.59 3.77
CA GLY A 396 -5.26 28.46 2.71
C GLY A 396 -5.51 27.65 1.44
N LEU A 397 -6.24 26.55 1.59
CA LEU A 397 -6.49 25.57 0.54
C LEU A 397 -7.36 26.16 -0.58
N ASP A 398 -6.93 26.00 -1.82
CA ASP A 398 -7.70 26.33 -3.01
C ASP A 398 -8.77 25.25 -3.25
N ARG A 399 -10.03 25.67 -3.27
CA ARG A 399 -11.19 24.79 -3.48
C ARG A 399 -11.89 25.26 -4.77
N PRO A 400 -11.91 24.46 -5.84
CA PRO A 400 -12.71 24.73 -7.03
C PRO A 400 -14.21 24.72 -6.71
N SER A 401 -15.06 24.90 -7.73
CA SER A 401 -16.51 24.96 -7.58
C SER A 401 -17.15 23.68 -7.02
N ASP A 402 -16.45 22.55 -7.04
CA ASP A 402 -16.86 21.29 -6.42
C ASP A 402 -16.68 21.28 -4.89
N GLY A 403 -16.04 22.31 -4.32
CA GLY A 403 -15.89 22.54 -2.89
C GLY A 403 -14.76 21.74 -2.24
N HIS A 404 -13.98 20.95 -2.98
CA HIS A 404 -12.90 20.12 -2.44
C HIS A 404 -11.52 20.66 -2.82
N ALA A 405 -10.57 20.65 -1.88
CA ALA A 405 -9.17 20.88 -2.23
C ALA A 405 -8.51 19.52 -2.49
N THR A 406 -7.69 19.39 -3.53
CA THR A 406 -7.10 18.09 -3.92
C THR A 406 -5.58 18.12 -3.88
N VAL A 407 -4.99 17.34 -2.98
CA VAL A 407 -3.56 17.01 -3.04
C VAL A 407 -3.37 15.85 -4.00
N ARG A 408 -2.48 16.00 -4.99
CA ARG A 408 -2.23 14.98 -6.01
C ARG A 408 -0.82 14.42 -5.86
N LEU A 409 -0.72 13.10 -5.83
CA LEU A 409 0.53 12.38 -5.97
C LEU A 409 0.49 11.60 -7.30
N ALA A 410 1.37 11.94 -8.22
CA ALA A 410 1.47 11.33 -9.54
C ALA A 410 2.75 10.51 -9.67
N HIS A 411 2.67 9.38 -10.38
CA HIS A 411 3.85 8.66 -10.82
C HIS A 411 4.62 9.53 -11.84
N PRO A 412 5.98 9.50 -11.86
CA PRO A 412 6.80 10.29 -12.79
C PRO A 412 6.47 10.08 -14.27
N SER A 413 5.88 8.94 -14.65
CA SER A 413 5.39 8.70 -16.02
C SER A 413 4.21 9.60 -16.43
N GLY A 414 3.54 10.27 -15.48
CA GLY A 414 2.34 11.09 -15.72
C GLY A 414 1.08 10.30 -16.08
N ARG A 415 1.16 8.97 -16.17
CA ARG A 415 0.05 8.11 -16.62
C ARG A 415 -0.87 7.65 -15.51
N ARG A 416 -0.41 7.66 -14.25
CA ARG A 416 -1.17 7.20 -13.09
C ARG A 416 -0.86 8.01 -11.84
N GLY A 417 -1.79 8.00 -10.89
CA GLY A 417 -1.61 8.57 -9.57
C GLY A 417 -2.86 8.53 -8.71
N VAL A 418 -2.79 9.20 -7.57
CA VAL A 418 -3.86 9.25 -6.59
C VAL A 418 -4.10 10.68 -6.13
N ASP A 419 -5.36 11.05 -6.08
CA ASP A 419 -5.84 12.34 -5.60
C ASP A 419 -6.43 12.16 -4.20
N LEU A 420 -5.87 12.83 -3.19
CA LEU A 420 -6.47 12.98 -1.88
C LEU A 420 -7.30 14.26 -1.86
N TRP A 421 -8.62 14.11 -1.88
CA TRP A 421 -9.55 15.24 -1.80
C TRP A 421 -9.91 15.53 -0.34
N LEU A 422 -9.91 16.82 -0.01
CA LEU A 422 -10.12 17.42 1.31
C LEU A 422 -11.53 18.02 1.33
N GLY A 423 -12.47 17.36 2.02
CA GLY A 423 -13.89 17.72 2.05
C GLY A 423 -14.30 18.53 3.29
N GLU A 424 -15.54 18.31 3.74
CA GLU A 424 -16.09 18.88 4.98
C GLU A 424 -15.13 18.75 6.17
N GLY A 425 -14.98 19.82 6.96
CA GLY A 425 -14.17 19.81 8.19
C GLY A 425 -12.65 19.85 7.98
N THR A 426 -12.14 19.80 6.74
CA THR A 426 -10.70 19.91 6.46
C THR A 426 -10.27 21.36 6.27
N ARG A 427 -9.26 21.81 7.02
CA ARG A 427 -8.72 23.19 6.93
C ARG A 427 -7.21 23.23 6.69
N TYR A 428 -6.53 22.15 7.05
CA TYR A 428 -5.09 21.99 6.95
C TYR A 428 -4.77 20.64 6.31
N VAL A 429 -3.60 20.55 5.69
CA VAL A 429 -3.03 19.27 5.26
C VAL A 429 -1.58 19.18 5.73
N GLN A 430 -1.23 18.14 6.48
CA GLN A 430 0.18 17.84 6.77
C GLN A 430 0.74 17.05 5.60
N VAL A 431 1.93 17.42 5.12
CA VAL A 431 2.67 16.60 4.17
C VAL A 431 3.98 16.18 4.82
N TYR A 432 4.18 14.88 4.93
CA TYR A 432 5.34 14.29 5.59
C TYR A 432 6.00 13.23 4.69
N THR A 433 7.28 13.42 4.38
CA THR A 433 8.05 12.54 3.48
C THR A 433 8.62 11.31 4.17
N GLY A 434 8.33 11.03 5.44
CA GLY A 434 8.80 9.80 6.07
C GLY A 434 10.27 9.83 6.50
N ASP A 435 10.93 11.01 6.56
CA ASP A 435 12.38 11.13 6.79
C ASP A 435 12.84 10.62 8.17
N THR A 436 11.98 10.66 9.18
CA THR A 436 12.30 10.18 10.54
C THR A 436 12.02 8.69 10.72
N LEU A 437 11.42 8.03 9.73
CA LEU A 437 11.22 6.58 9.76
C LEU A 437 12.56 5.84 9.55
N THR A 438 12.61 4.61 10.05
CA THR A 438 13.74 3.71 9.87
C THR A 438 13.65 2.98 8.52
N GLU A 439 14.79 2.56 7.99
CA GLU A 439 14.81 1.66 6.82
C GLU A 439 14.09 0.34 7.15
N PRO A 440 13.36 -0.27 6.19
CA PRO A 440 13.18 0.15 4.79
C PRO A 440 11.95 1.06 4.57
N GLU A 441 11.33 1.60 5.62
CA GLU A 441 10.10 2.40 5.52
C GLU A 441 10.35 3.87 5.22
N ARG A 442 11.59 4.33 5.42
CA ARG A 442 12.01 5.72 5.20
C ARG A 442 11.69 6.14 3.77
N ARG A 443 10.94 7.23 3.62
CA ARG A 443 10.62 7.87 2.33
C ARG A 443 9.95 6.95 1.29
N ARG A 444 9.43 5.78 1.68
CA ARG A 444 8.74 4.84 0.79
C ARG A 444 7.35 5.33 0.36
N GLY A 445 6.72 6.18 1.17
CA GLY A 445 5.43 6.80 0.90
C GLY A 445 5.35 8.22 1.43
N LEU A 446 4.37 8.97 0.93
CA LEU A 446 4.10 10.35 1.34
C LEU A 446 2.91 10.39 2.29
N ALA A 447 3.11 10.72 3.56
CA ALA A 447 1.99 11.03 4.43
C ALA A 447 1.31 12.32 3.98
N VAL A 448 0.00 12.24 3.71
CA VAL A 448 -0.84 13.39 3.36
C VAL A 448 -2.03 13.39 4.31
N GLU A 449 -1.94 14.19 5.37
CA GLU A 449 -2.85 14.10 6.51
C GLU A 449 -3.92 15.20 6.42
N PRO A 450 -5.18 14.89 6.08
CA PRO A 450 -6.28 15.83 6.24
C PRO A 450 -6.46 16.18 7.72
N MET A 451 -6.48 17.48 8.05
CA MET A 451 -6.63 17.96 9.42
C MET A 451 -7.67 19.07 9.55
N SER A 452 -8.41 19.08 10.65
CA SER A 452 -9.41 20.11 10.96
C SER A 452 -8.80 21.39 11.54
N CYS A 453 -7.64 21.28 12.19
CA CYS A 453 -6.94 22.36 12.88
C CYS A 453 -5.42 22.16 12.72
N PRO A 454 -4.60 23.21 12.93
CA PRO A 454 -3.15 23.10 12.82
C PRO A 454 -2.56 22.32 14.01
N PRO A 455 -1.27 21.95 13.94
CA PRO A 455 -0.52 21.56 15.12
C PRO A 455 -0.64 22.63 16.22
N ASP A 456 -0.64 22.19 17.47
CA ASP A 456 -0.70 23.03 18.66
C ASP A 456 -1.98 23.87 18.83
N ALA A 457 -3.07 23.50 18.15
CA ALA A 457 -4.36 24.18 18.24
C ALA A 457 -4.92 24.24 19.68
N PHE A 458 -4.63 23.25 20.52
CA PHE A 458 -5.08 23.23 21.92
C PHE A 458 -4.46 24.36 22.75
N ARG A 459 -3.22 24.76 22.45
CA ARG A 459 -2.52 25.87 23.11
C ARG A 459 -2.82 27.20 22.46
N SER A 460 -2.76 27.24 21.13
CA SER A 460 -2.91 28.48 20.37
C SER A 460 -4.36 28.94 20.23
N GLY A 461 -5.33 28.02 20.36
CA GLY A 461 -6.74 28.24 20.04
C GLY A 461 -7.03 28.38 18.54
N THR A 462 -6.02 28.29 17.67
CA THR A 462 -6.17 28.50 16.23
C THR A 462 -7.00 27.37 15.61
N ASP A 463 -8.14 27.72 15.01
CA ASP A 463 -9.08 26.77 14.38
C ASP A 463 -9.48 25.57 15.26
N LEU A 464 -9.32 25.69 16.59
CA LEU A 464 -9.73 24.67 17.53
C LEU A 464 -11.26 24.58 17.55
N THR A 465 -11.81 23.39 17.34
CA THR A 465 -13.25 23.19 17.44
C THR A 465 -13.65 23.05 18.90
N VAL A 466 -14.75 23.68 19.32
CA VAL A 466 -15.34 23.46 20.64
C VAL A 466 -16.69 22.77 20.46
N LEU A 467 -16.75 21.50 20.82
CA LEU A 467 -17.99 20.71 20.78
C LEU A 467 -18.81 20.99 22.04
N ARG A 468 -19.94 21.69 21.90
CA ARG A 468 -20.93 21.79 22.97
C ARG A 468 -21.57 20.40 23.27
N PRO A 469 -22.15 20.18 24.45
CA PRO A 469 -22.91 18.96 24.73
C PRO A 469 -23.93 18.64 23.62
N GLY A 470 -23.91 17.42 23.11
CA GLY A 470 -24.74 16.95 21.99
C GLY A 470 -24.28 17.40 20.60
N ALA A 471 -23.33 18.34 20.49
CA ALA A 471 -22.82 18.80 19.20
C ALA A 471 -21.93 17.73 18.55
N THR A 472 -21.95 17.70 17.22
CA THR A 472 -21.18 16.77 16.40
C THR A 472 -20.31 17.53 15.40
N HIS A 473 -19.05 17.11 15.26
CA HIS A 473 -18.16 17.53 14.18
C HIS A 473 -17.99 16.39 13.18
N VAL A 474 -17.83 16.72 11.90
CA VAL A 474 -17.59 15.77 10.81
C VAL A 474 -16.35 16.20 10.02
N LEU A 475 -15.41 15.27 9.82
CA LEU A 475 -14.30 15.39 8.90
C LEU A 475 -14.53 14.43 7.73
N ARG A 476 -14.46 14.92 6.48
CA ARG A 476 -14.58 14.11 5.27
C ARG A 476 -13.39 14.30 4.35
N TRP A 477 -12.88 13.19 3.85
CA TRP A 477 -11.82 13.15 2.85
C TRP A 477 -11.91 11.83 2.07
N GLY A 478 -11.10 11.66 1.04
CA GLY A 478 -11.00 10.38 0.35
C GLY A 478 -9.90 10.33 -0.68
N LEU A 479 -9.81 9.19 -1.38
CA LEU A 479 -8.79 8.87 -2.35
C LEU A 479 -9.45 8.53 -3.68
N SER A 480 -9.05 9.23 -4.73
CA SER A 480 -9.50 9.01 -6.10
C SER A 480 -8.33 8.60 -6.97
N PRO A 481 -8.25 7.30 -7.35
CA PRO A 481 -7.22 6.81 -8.27
C PRO A 481 -7.49 7.24 -9.70
N TRP A 482 -6.44 7.40 -10.49
CA TRP A 482 -6.54 7.64 -11.93
C TRP A 482 -5.39 6.96 -12.67
N GLY A 483 -5.66 6.44 -13.87
CA GLY A 483 -4.66 5.71 -14.66
C GLY A 483 -4.33 4.30 -14.16
N TYR A 484 -5.28 3.67 -13.45
CA TYR A 484 -5.18 2.29 -12.94
C TYR A 484 -6.09 1.30 -13.68
N SER A 485 -6.82 1.76 -14.71
CA SER A 485 -7.72 0.98 -15.57
C SER A 485 -7.00 0.15 -16.62
#